data_AF-A0A7V1ZH06-F1
#
_entry.id   AF-A0A7V1ZH06-F1
#
_cell.length_a   1.000
_cell.length_b   1.000
_cell.length_c   1.000
_cell.angle_alpha   90.00
_cell.angle_beta   90.00
_cell.angle_gamma   90.00
#
_symmetry.space_group_name_H-M   'P 1'
#
loop_
_entity.id
_entity.type
_entity.pdbx_description
1 polymer ?
#
loop_
_entity_poly.entity_id
_entity_poly.type
_entity_poly.pdbx_seq_one_letter_code
_entity_poly.pdbx_strand_id
1 'polypeptide(L)'
;MIESLRNIFAIPDLRKRVMFTFLLLAVYRLGSYIPVPGINPEALEEFTRQAQGTILGFLNLFSGGALGRMTVFALGIMPYISASIILQLLTVVWPYLEKLSKEGELGRKKITQWTRYGTVILSIIQGSGIAVFLEKTTAPGGAPLVPHPGWGFRFLTVLTLVRSQYVEKTDLDRLLQGASEGLVDALGDPYSVFFTAREFRDFHAETGGTYGGIGVQVTDEGKF
;
A
#
# COMPACT_ATOMS: atom_id res chain seq x y z
N MET A 1 -31.94 8.74 10.50
CA MET A 1 -30.46 8.70 10.64
C MET A 1 -29.99 7.56 11.54
N ILE A 2 -30.57 7.36 12.73
CA ILE A 2 -30.23 6.22 13.62
C ILE A 2 -30.60 4.86 13.01
N GLU A 3 -31.71 4.77 12.28
CA GLU A 3 -32.07 3.56 11.52
C GLU A 3 -31.07 3.23 10.41
N SER A 4 -30.49 4.25 9.76
CA SER A 4 -29.46 4.06 8.74
C SER A 4 -28.17 3.47 9.34
N LEU A 5 -27.78 3.91 10.56
CA LEU A 5 -26.67 3.31 11.30
C LEU A 5 -26.96 1.86 11.71
N ARG A 6 -28.21 1.55 12.13
CA ARG A 6 -28.62 0.19 12.46
C ARG A 6 -28.63 -0.74 11.24
N ASN A 7 -29.02 -0.22 10.06
CA ASN A 7 -29.04 -0.97 8.81
C ASN A 7 -27.65 -1.33 8.30
N ILE A 8 -26.61 -0.53 8.59
CA ILE A 8 -25.21 -0.87 8.28
C ILE A 8 -24.80 -2.18 8.98
N PHE A 9 -25.26 -2.40 10.22
CA PHE A 9 -24.97 -3.63 10.96
C PHE A 9 -25.90 -4.80 10.60
N ALA A 10 -27.07 -4.52 10.03
CA ALA A 10 -28.03 -5.53 9.58
C ALA A 10 -27.62 -6.17 8.24
N ILE A 11 -27.04 -5.40 7.32
CA ILE A 11 -26.62 -5.91 6.02
C ILE A 11 -25.28 -6.66 6.18
N PRO A 12 -25.22 -7.97 5.87
CA PRO A 12 -24.05 -8.80 6.16
C PRO A 12 -22.78 -8.35 5.44
N ASP A 13 -22.91 -7.77 4.24
CA ASP A 13 -21.76 -7.30 3.46
C ASP A 13 -21.17 -5.98 4.00
N LEU A 14 -22.04 -5.05 4.42
CA LEU A 14 -21.64 -3.80 5.08
C LEU A 14 -21.00 -4.08 6.44
N ARG A 15 -21.59 -4.98 7.24
CA ARG A 15 -21.02 -5.42 8.52
C ARG A 15 -19.61 -5.99 8.35
N LYS A 16 -19.37 -6.82 7.33
CA LYS A 16 -18.03 -7.37 7.04
C LYS A 16 -17.03 -6.28 6.71
N ARG A 17 -17.39 -5.32 5.84
CA ARG A 17 -16.52 -4.20 5.47
C ARG A 17 -16.18 -3.31 6.66
N VAL A 18 -17.18 -2.95 7.46
CA VAL A 18 -16.98 -2.13 8.67
C VAL A 18 -16.10 -2.85 9.68
N MET A 19 -16.37 -4.13 9.95
CA MET A 19 -15.54 -4.94 10.86
C MET A 19 -14.10 -5.06 10.36
N PHE A 20 -13.91 -5.24 9.04
CA PHE A 20 -12.59 -5.29 8.41
C PHE A 20 -11.85 -3.95 8.53
N THR A 21 -12.53 -2.82 8.33
CA THR A 21 -11.94 -1.48 8.54
C THR A 21 -11.52 -1.29 10.00
N PHE A 22 -12.36 -1.65 10.97
CA PHE A 22 -12.00 -1.58 12.39
C PHE A 22 -10.83 -2.50 12.75
N LEU A 23 -10.79 -3.71 12.18
CA LEU A 23 -9.67 -4.63 12.34
C LEU A 23 -8.37 -4.02 11.78
N LEU A 24 -8.41 -3.44 10.59
CA LEU A 24 -7.26 -2.74 9.99
C LEU A 24 -6.79 -1.57 10.86
N LEU A 25 -7.72 -0.76 11.40
CA LEU A 25 -7.39 0.32 12.31
C LEU A 25 -6.75 -0.20 13.61
N ALA A 26 -7.24 -1.32 14.15
CA ALA A 26 -6.65 -1.96 15.32
C ALA A 26 -5.23 -2.46 15.03
N VAL A 27 -5.00 -3.11 13.88
CA VAL A 27 -3.67 -3.56 13.45
C VAL A 27 -2.72 -2.38 13.25
N TYR A 28 -3.16 -1.31 12.57
CA TYR A 28 -2.38 -0.08 12.42
C TYR A 28 -2.02 0.51 13.79
N ARG A 29 -2.99 0.53 14.71
CA ARG A 29 -2.78 1.07 16.05
C ARG A 29 -1.76 0.24 16.82
N LEU A 30 -1.85 -1.09 16.80
CA LEU A 30 -0.85 -1.99 17.40
C LEU A 30 0.54 -1.78 16.78
N GLY A 31 0.60 -1.64 15.46
CA GLY A 31 1.81 -1.35 14.72
C GLY A 31 2.50 -0.05 15.14
N SER A 32 1.72 1.00 15.47
CA SER A 32 2.24 2.29 15.96
C SER A 32 2.82 2.26 17.37
N TYR A 33 2.86 1.09 18.02
CA TYR A 33 3.60 0.85 19.27
C TYR A 33 4.89 0.06 19.08
N ILE A 34 5.19 -0.44 17.87
CA ILE A 34 6.41 -1.20 17.59
C ILE A 34 7.50 -0.21 17.14
N PRO A 35 8.51 0.10 17.98
CA PRO A 35 9.60 1.00 17.61
C PRO A 35 10.50 0.37 16.54
N VAL A 36 11.13 1.20 15.71
CA VAL A 36 12.16 0.75 14.78
C VAL A 36 13.35 0.21 15.57
N PRO A 37 13.90 -0.97 15.22
CA PRO A 37 15.03 -1.54 15.93
C PRO A 37 16.27 -0.63 15.81
N GLY A 38 16.96 -0.41 16.94
CA GLY A 38 18.17 0.41 17.01
C GLY A 38 17.99 1.83 17.54
N ILE A 39 16.81 2.17 18.06
CA ILE A 39 16.52 3.46 18.71
C ILE A 39 16.31 3.25 20.21
N ASN A 40 16.90 4.11 21.05
CA ASN A 40 16.63 4.11 22.48
C ASN A 40 15.27 4.82 22.77
N PRO A 41 14.25 4.10 23.26
CA PRO A 41 12.92 4.66 23.48
C PRO A 41 12.88 5.74 24.57
N GLU A 42 13.70 5.63 25.63
CA GLU A 42 13.73 6.59 26.74
C GLU A 42 14.30 7.94 26.28
N ALA A 43 15.42 7.89 25.55
CA ALA A 43 16.06 9.07 24.96
C ALA A 43 15.14 9.77 23.93
N LEU A 44 14.35 9.00 23.18
CA LEU A 44 13.41 9.51 22.19
C LEU A 44 12.18 10.16 22.83
N GLU A 45 11.68 9.63 23.94
CA GLU A 45 10.56 10.22 24.66
C GLU A 45 10.94 11.62 25.20
N GLU A 46 12.15 11.76 25.72
CA GLU A 46 12.65 13.04 26.24
C GLU A 46 12.87 14.07 25.13
N PHE A 47 13.47 13.65 24.00
CA PHE A 47 13.56 14.49 22.80
C PHE A 47 12.18 14.92 22.29
N THR A 48 11.22 14.00 22.24
CA THR A 48 9.87 14.29 21.73
C THR A 48 9.11 15.25 22.63
N ARG A 49 9.24 15.11 23.96
CA ARG A 49 8.64 16.06 24.93
C ARG A 49 9.17 17.47 24.71
N GLN A 50 10.46 17.63 24.46
CA GLN A 50 11.06 18.92 24.15
C GLN A 50 10.62 19.45 22.77
N ALA A 51 10.41 18.57 21.80
CA ALA A 51 10.02 18.91 20.43
C ALA A 51 8.51 19.19 20.25
N GLN A 52 7.66 19.00 21.27
CA GLN A 52 6.20 19.18 21.17
C GLN A 52 5.77 20.57 20.70
N GLY A 53 6.53 21.63 21.01
CA GLY A 53 6.25 23.00 20.57
C GLY A 53 6.83 23.36 19.20
N THR A 54 7.51 22.44 18.52
CA THR A 54 8.19 22.67 17.24
C THR A 54 7.42 22.11 16.06
N ILE A 55 7.92 22.36 14.83
CA ILE A 55 7.38 21.75 13.61
C ILE A 55 7.33 20.21 13.72
N LEU A 56 8.26 19.58 14.44
CA LEU A 56 8.28 18.13 14.67
C LEU A 56 7.12 17.68 15.55
N GLY A 57 6.72 18.47 16.54
CA GLY A 57 5.54 18.22 17.37
C GLY A 57 4.24 18.27 16.55
N PHE A 58 4.13 19.26 15.66
CA PHE A 58 3.02 19.35 14.71
C PHE A 58 2.98 18.13 13.77
N LEU A 59 4.11 17.75 13.15
CA LEU A 59 4.19 16.57 12.29
C LEU A 59 3.84 15.27 13.04
N ASN A 60 4.21 15.17 14.32
CA ASN A 60 3.87 14.01 15.15
C ASN A 60 2.34 13.86 15.36
N LEU A 61 1.61 14.98 15.48
CA LEU A 61 0.15 14.98 15.60
C LEU A 61 -0.51 14.36 14.35
N PHE A 62 -0.04 14.70 13.15
CA PHE A 62 -0.53 14.12 11.89
C PHE A 62 -0.17 12.63 11.74
N SER A 63 0.92 12.19 12.35
CA SER A 63 1.31 10.78 12.38
C SER A 63 0.56 9.95 13.46
N GLY A 64 -0.28 10.58 14.29
CA GLY A 64 -0.97 9.90 15.39
C GLY A 64 -0.06 9.44 16.54
N GLY A 65 1.12 10.07 16.69
CA GLY A 65 2.16 9.71 17.65
C GLY A 65 3.23 8.74 17.11
N ALA A 66 3.11 8.28 15.87
CA ALA A 66 4.01 7.29 15.28
C ALA A 66 5.42 7.84 14.99
N LEU A 67 5.52 9.13 14.65
CA LEU A 67 6.77 9.84 14.36
C LEU A 67 7.58 10.08 15.64
N GLY A 68 6.94 10.55 16.71
CA GLY A 68 7.58 10.81 18.00
C GLY A 68 8.04 9.54 18.72
N ARG A 69 7.52 8.38 18.33
CA ARG A 69 7.97 7.06 18.82
C ARG A 69 8.85 6.32 17.82
N MET A 70 9.14 6.93 16.67
CA MET A 70 9.93 6.35 15.58
C MET A 70 9.56 4.88 15.32
N THR A 71 8.25 4.64 15.12
CA THR A 71 7.72 3.30 14.92
C THR A 71 7.87 2.81 13.48
N VAL A 72 7.62 1.53 13.26
CA VAL A 72 7.66 0.91 11.92
C VAL A 72 6.71 1.61 10.91
N PHE A 73 5.70 2.33 11.42
CA PHE A 73 4.76 3.15 10.64
C PHE A 73 5.01 4.66 10.77
N ALA A 74 6.21 5.10 11.22
CA ALA A 74 6.51 6.50 11.52
C ALA A 74 6.25 7.48 10.38
N LEU A 75 6.52 7.07 9.13
CA LEU A 75 6.24 7.88 7.94
C LEU A 75 4.74 7.92 7.59
N GLY A 76 3.95 6.96 8.09
CA GLY A 76 2.53 6.90 7.84
C GLY A 76 2.21 6.79 6.35
N ILE A 77 1.07 7.37 5.97
CA ILE A 77 0.65 7.52 4.57
C ILE A 77 1.18 8.83 3.94
N MET A 78 2.00 9.61 4.68
CA MET A 78 2.45 10.94 4.26
C MET A 78 3.28 10.93 2.96
N PRO A 79 4.24 10.01 2.75
CA PRO A 79 4.97 9.92 1.49
C PRO A 79 4.04 9.78 0.27
N TYR A 80 2.95 9.00 0.41
CA TYR A 80 1.98 8.82 -0.66
C TYR A 80 1.15 10.07 -0.90
N ILE A 81 0.67 10.73 0.17
CA ILE A 81 -0.03 12.01 0.06
C ILE A 81 0.85 13.03 -0.67
N SER A 82 2.10 13.20 -0.24
CA SER A 82 3.05 14.10 -0.87
C SER A 82 3.31 13.75 -2.34
N ALA A 83 3.54 12.48 -2.67
CA ALA A 83 3.74 12.04 -4.05
C ALA A 83 2.51 12.33 -4.93
N SER A 84 1.30 12.12 -4.38
CA SER A 84 0.05 12.38 -5.09
C SER A 84 -0.14 13.87 -5.39
N ILE A 85 0.19 14.74 -4.43
CA ILE A 85 0.12 16.20 -4.61
C ILE A 85 1.17 16.65 -5.63
N ILE A 86 2.39 16.12 -5.56
CA ILE A 86 3.44 16.43 -6.55
C ILE A 86 2.97 16.06 -7.96
N LEU A 87 2.41 14.87 -8.18
CA LEU A 87 1.90 14.51 -9.50
C LEU A 87 0.67 15.30 -9.92
N GLN A 88 -0.23 15.64 -9.00
CA GLN A 88 -1.36 16.53 -9.28
C GLN A 88 -0.86 17.91 -9.74
N LEU A 89 0.13 18.49 -9.07
CA LEU A 89 0.73 19.76 -9.50
C LEU A 89 1.47 19.60 -10.83
N LEU A 90 2.19 18.49 -11.02
CA LEU A 90 2.91 18.22 -12.26
C LEU A 90 1.97 18.01 -13.46
N THR A 91 0.76 17.52 -13.25
CA THR A 91 -0.25 17.40 -14.32
C THR A 91 -0.68 18.76 -14.88
N VAL A 92 -0.59 19.84 -14.09
CA VAL A 92 -0.90 21.21 -14.54
C VAL A 92 0.26 21.81 -15.33
N VAL A 93 1.50 21.46 -14.97
CA VAL A 93 2.71 22.01 -15.58
C VAL A 93 3.15 21.23 -16.83
N TRP A 94 2.91 19.92 -16.86
CA TRP A 94 3.42 19.02 -17.89
C TRP A 94 2.29 18.52 -18.82
N PRO A 95 2.27 18.91 -20.10
CA PRO A 95 1.14 18.68 -21.01
C PRO A 95 0.86 17.20 -21.34
N TYR A 96 1.88 16.32 -21.26
CA TYR A 96 1.68 14.88 -21.41
C TYR A 96 0.86 14.28 -20.25
N LEU A 97 1.12 14.72 -19.01
CA LEU A 97 0.40 14.25 -17.83
C LEU A 97 -1.03 14.80 -17.81
N GLU A 98 -1.23 16.01 -18.32
CA GLU A 98 -2.56 16.58 -18.53
C GLU A 98 -3.39 15.74 -19.52
N LYS A 99 -2.80 15.37 -20.67
CA LYS A 99 -3.44 14.50 -21.66
C LYS A 99 -3.76 13.13 -21.06
N LEU A 100 -2.80 12.53 -20.36
CA LEU A 100 -2.98 11.26 -19.67
C LEU A 100 -4.10 11.35 -18.62
N SER A 101 -4.24 12.47 -17.90
CA SER A 101 -5.36 12.65 -16.97
C SER A 101 -6.72 12.76 -17.68
N LYS A 102 -6.75 13.17 -18.95
CA LYS A 102 -7.96 13.30 -19.77
C LYS A 102 -8.37 12.00 -20.49
N GLU A 103 -7.48 11.01 -20.55
CA GLU A 103 -7.73 9.68 -21.17
C GLU A 103 -8.64 8.75 -20.34
N GLY A 104 -9.26 9.25 -19.26
CA GLY A 104 -10.23 8.49 -18.46
C GLY A 104 -9.56 7.48 -17.51
N GLU A 105 -10.08 6.25 -17.45
CA GLU A 105 -9.65 5.25 -16.46
C GLU A 105 -8.21 4.74 -16.68
N LEU A 106 -7.81 4.51 -17.94
CA LEU A 106 -6.48 4.00 -18.26
C LEU A 106 -5.39 5.02 -17.87
N GLY A 107 -5.64 6.29 -18.16
CA GLY A 107 -4.75 7.38 -17.78
C GLY A 107 -4.65 7.59 -16.27
N ARG A 108 -5.78 7.53 -15.55
CA ARG A 108 -5.81 7.56 -14.08
C ARG A 108 -5.03 6.40 -13.46
N LYS A 109 -5.12 5.18 -14.01
CA LYS A 109 -4.32 4.04 -13.55
C LYS A 109 -2.83 4.29 -13.72
N LYS A 110 -2.41 4.86 -14.84
CA LYS A 110 -1.00 5.15 -15.12
C LYS A 110 -0.43 6.26 -14.22
N ILE A 111 -1.21 7.31 -13.96
CA ILE A 111 -0.85 8.35 -12.97
C ILE A 111 -0.72 7.71 -11.57
N THR A 112 -1.64 6.83 -11.19
CA THR A 112 -1.59 6.13 -9.89
C THR A 112 -0.33 5.26 -9.77
N GLN A 113 0.06 4.55 -10.84
CA GLN A 113 1.32 3.80 -10.87
C GLN A 113 2.53 4.71 -10.66
N TRP A 114 2.56 5.86 -11.33
CA TRP A 114 3.64 6.84 -11.15
C TRP A 114 3.65 7.43 -9.74
N THR A 115 2.48 7.69 -9.15
CA THR A 115 2.38 8.12 -7.75
C THR A 115 2.97 7.07 -6.82
N ARG A 116 2.70 5.78 -7.06
CA ARG A 116 3.29 4.68 -6.27
C ARG A 116 4.82 4.66 -6.39
N TYR A 117 5.37 4.80 -7.59
CA TYR A 117 6.83 4.85 -7.77
C TYR A 117 7.46 6.08 -7.11
N GLY A 118 6.84 7.26 -7.28
CA GLY A 118 7.28 8.49 -6.63
C GLY A 118 7.25 8.39 -5.10
N THR A 119 6.24 7.70 -4.56
CA THR A 119 6.12 7.43 -3.12
C THR A 119 7.32 6.66 -2.59
N VAL A 120 7.74 5.59 -3.28
CA VAL A 120 8.90 4.78 -2.86
C VAL A 120 10.18 5.63 -2.85
N ILE A 121 10.40 6.42 -3.90
CA ILE A 121 11.58 7.30 -4.00
C ILE A 121 11.58 8.34 -2.86
N LEU A 122 10.45 9.01 -2.63
CA LEU A 122 10.32 9.98 -1.55
C LEU A 122 10.53 9.34 -0.18
N SER A 123 10.01 8.13 0.02
CA SER A 123 10.18 7.38 1.28
C SER A 123 11.64 7.04 1.55
N ILE A 124 12.42 6.70 0.52
CA ILE A 124 13.87 6.44 0.64
C ILE A 124 14.61 7.72 1.03
N ILE A 125 14.31 8.84 0.36
CA ILE A 125 14.96 10.13 0.64
C ILE A 125 14.62 10.62 2.04
N GLN A 126 13.33 10.63 2.41
CA GLN A 126 12.86 11.05 3.72
C GLN A 126 13.38 10.12 4.83
N GLY A 127 13.31 8.80 4.63
CA GLY A 127 13.84 7.81 5.57
C GLY A 127 15.35 7.96 5.78
N SER A 128 16.10 8.24 4.72
CA SER A 128 17.54 8.48 4.82
C SER A 128 17.85 9.77 5.58
N GLY A 129 17.09 10.84 5.32
CA GLY A 129 17.20 12.09 6.06
C GLY A 129 16.91 11.92 7.55
N ILE A 130 15.86 11.18 7.88
CA ILE A 130 15.50 10.86 9.27
C ILE A 130 16.57 9.99 9.94
N ALA A 131 17.09 8.96 9.25
CA ALA A 131 18.13 8.10 9.80
C ALA A 131 19.41 8.89 10.14
N VAL A 132 19.86 9.79 9.25
CA VAL A 132 21.01 10.66 9.49
C VAL A 132 20.71 11.70 10.59
N PHE A 133 19.49 12.24 10.62
CA PHE A 133 19.06 13.17 11.67
C PHE A 133 19.09 12.50 13.05
N LEU A 134 18.54 11.30 13.18
CA LEU A 134 18.54 10.55 14.44
C LEU A 134 19.96 10.17 14.90
N GLU A 135 20.85 9.82 13.96
CA GLU A 135 22.25 9.51 14.28
C GLU A 135 23.01 10.72 14.81
N LYS A 136 22.72 11.91 14.27
CA LYS A 136 23.37 13.17 14.66
C LYS A 136 22.74 13.83 15.88
N THR A 137 21.51 13.44 16.24
CA THR A 137 20.79 14.00 17.37
C THR A 137 21.14 13.23 18.64
N THR A 138 21.46 13.95 19.70
CA THR A 138 21.72 13.40 21.03
C THR A 138 20.61 13.88 21.96
N ALA A 139 20.14 13.04 22.87
CA ALA A 139 19.15 13.44 23.85
C ALA A 139 19.71 14.50 24.82
N PRO A 140 18.87 15.30 25.50
CA PRO A 140 19.31 16.35 26.43
C PRO A 140 20.24 15.86 27.55
N GLY A 141 20.17 14.57 27.90
CA GLY A 141 21.06 13.90 28.87
C GLY A 141 22.38 13.37 28.30
N GLY A 142 22.74 13.69 27.04
CA GLY A 142 23.98 13.23 26.40
C GLY A 142 23.96 11.78 25.91
N ALA A 143 22.85 11.05 26.11
CA ALA A 143 22.68 9.70 25.59
C ALA A 143 22.43 9.72 24.07
N PRO A 144 23.17 8.93 23.28
CA PRO A 144 22.92 8.81 21.85
C PRO A 144 21.57 8.14 21.60
N LEU A 145 20.74 8.73 20.74
CA LEU A 145 19.45 8.17 20.31
C LEU A 145 19.62 6.84 19.56
N VAL A 146 20.80 6.63 18.96
CA VAL A 146 21.20 5.42 18.25
C VAL A 146 22.43 4.82 18.94
N PRO A 147 22.31 3.67 19.64
CA PRO A 147 23.42 3.06 20.37
C PRO A 147 24.59 2.60 19.46
N HIS A 148 24.30 2.23 18.21
CA HIS A 148 25.29 1.81 17.22
C HIS A 148 25.12 2.57 15.90
N PRO A 149 25.70 3.77 15.77
CA PRO A 149 25.64 4.55 14.53
C PRO A 149 26.47 3.87 13.42
N GLY A 150 25.94 3.84 12.19
CA GLY A 150 26.64 3.27 11.05
C GLY A 150 25.75 3.05 9.81
N TRP A 151 26.38 2.70 8.68
CA TRP A 151 25.68 2.41 7.42
C TRP A 151 24.66 1.26 7.52
N GLY A 152 24.92 0.28 8.38
CA GLY A 152 23.99 -0.82 8.67
C GLY A 152 22.67 -0.33 9.29
N PHE A 153 22.74 0.59 10.25
CA PHE A 153 21.55 1.19 10.87
C PHE A 153 20.76 2.04 9.86
N ARG A 154 21.46 2.86 9.06
CA ARG A 154 20.82 3.68 8.02
C ARG A 154 20.05 2.82 7.01
N PHE A 155 20.70 1.77 6.49
CA PHE A 155 20.07 0.87 5.52
C PHE A 155 18.91 0.10 6.15
N LEU A 156 19.09 -0.44 7.36
CA LEU A 156 18.04 -1.16 8.08
C LEU A 156 16.82 -0.27 8.36
N THR A 157 17.04 0.98 8.77
CA THR A 157 15.97 1.95 9.06
C THR A 157 15.21 2.32 7.78
N VAL A 158 15.91 2.69 6.71
CA VAL A 158 15.29 3.00 5.42
C VAL A 158 14.53 1.80 4.88
N LEU A 159 15.14 0.62 4.90
CA LEU A 159 14.51 -0.61 4.42
C LEU A 159 13.27 -0.95 5.24
N THR A 160 13.32 -0.83 6.57
CA THR A 160 12.19 -1.11 7.45
C THR A 160 11.02 -0.16 7.18
N LEU A 161 11.29 1.15 7.03
CA LEU A 161 10.27 2.16 6.75
C LEU A 161 9.65 2.03 5.36
N VAL A 162 10.45 1.68 4.34
CA VAL A 162 9.94 1.48 2.97
C VAL A 162 9.17 0.16 2.88
N ARG A 163 9.71 -0.91 3.45
CA ARG A 163 9.10 -2.25 3.42
C ARG A 163 7.79 -2.32 4.17
N SER A 164 7.71 -1.71 5.35
CA SER A 164 6.51 -1.80 6.20
C SER A 164 5.27 -1.18 5.57
N GLN A 165 5.47 -0.22 4.67
CA GLN A 165 4.44 0.73 4.30
C GLN A 165 4.13 0.72 2.80
N TYR A 166 5.07 0.29 1.95
CA TYR A 166 4.94 0.45 0.49
C TYR A 166 5.36 -0.75 -0.35
N VAL A 167 5.98 -1.79 0.24
CA VAL A 167 6.26 -3.04 -0.48
C VAL A 167 5.10 -4.01 -0.27
N GLU A 168 4.22 -4.06 -1.27
CA GLU A 168 3.19 -5.08 -1.36
C GLU A 168 3.89 -6.45 -1.48
N LYS A 169 3.50 -7.42 -0.64
CA LYS A 169 4.03 -8.78 -0.82
C LYS A 169 3.56 -9.27 -2.19
N THR A 170 4.50 -9.59 -3.06
CA THR A 170 4.20 -10.15 -4.37
C THR A 170 3.53 -11.50 -4.18
N ASP A 171 2.30 -11.62 -4.71
CA ASP A 171 1.60 -12.88 -4.78
C ASP A 171 2.29 -13.76 -5.84
N LEU A 172 2.98 -14.80 -5.37
CA LEU A 172 3.79 -15.67 -6.22
C LEU A 172 2.94 -16.32 -7.32
N ASP A 173 1.68 -16.64 -7.02
CA ASP A 173 0.78 -17.28 -7.98
C ASP A 173 0.47 -16.35 -9.16
N ARG A 174 0.25 -15.06 -8.88
CA ARG A 174 0.03 -14.04 -9.92
C ARG A 174 1.29 -13.78 -10.75
N LEU A 175 2.46 -13.83 -10.12
CA LEU A 175 3.75 -13.62 -10.79
C LEU A 175 4.07 -14.78 -11.74
N LEU A 176 3.85 -16.01 -11.28
CA LEU A 176 4.03 -17.21 -12.09
C LEU A 176 3.02 -17.25 -13.23
N GLN A 177 1.74 -16.95 -12.99
CA GLN A 177 0.72 -16.87 -14.04
C GLN A 177 1.06 -15.83 -15.11
N GLY A 178 1.42 -14.62 -14.72
CA GLY A 178 1.81 -13.58 -15.68
C GLY A 178 3.09 -13.91 -16.44
N ALA A 179 4.05 -14.61 -15.81
CA ALA A 179 5.26 -15.07 -16.47
C ALA A 179 4.97 -16.18 -17.48
N SER A 180 4.12 -17.16 -17.14
CA SER A 180 3.72 -18.23 -18.06
C SER A 180 2.87 -17.69 -19.22
N GLU A 181 1.97 -16.76 -18.96
CA GLU A 181 1.15 -16.11 -19.97
C GLU A 181 2.02 -15.31 -20.95
N GLY A 182 2.98 -14.52 -20.43
CA GLY A 182 3.94 -13.79 -21.26
C GLY A 182 4.90 -14.68 -22.05
N LEU A 183 5.31 -15.84 -21.50
CA LEU A 183 6.11 -16.84 -22.22
C LEU A 183 5.33 -17.48 -23.37
N VAL A 184 4.03 -17.72 -23.18
CA VAL A 184 3.17 -18.29 -24.23
C VAL A 184 2.90 -17.25 -25.32
N ASP A 185 2.62 -16.00 -24.95
CA ASP A 185 2.42 -14.89 -25.90
C ASP A 185 3.68 -14.62 -26.74
N ALA A 186 4.87 -14.74 -26.13
CA ALA A 186 6.16 -14.59 -26.82
C ALA A 186 6.44 -15.67 -27.88
N LEU A 187 5.74 -16.82 -27.86
CA LEU A 187 5.87 -17.85 -28.91
C LEU A 187 5.25 -17.38 -30.23
N GLY A 188 4.38 -16.36 -30.20
CA GLY A 188 3.75 -15.79 -31.40
C GLY A 188 2.81 -16.75 -32.14
N ASP A 189 2.43 -17.85 -31.49
CA ASP A 189 1.51 -18.85 -32.04
C ASP A 189 0.06 -18.47 -31.70
N PRO A 190 -0.79 -18.15 -32.71
CA PRO A 190 -2.18 -17.75 -32.48
C PRO A 190 -3.08 -18.88 -31.93
N TYR A 191 -2.60 -20.13 -31.89
CA TYR A 191 -3.37 -21.27 -31.37
C TYR A 191 -2.95 -21.69 -29.95
N SER A 192 -1.89 -21.10 -29.40
CA SER A 192 -1.37 -21.43 -28.08
C SER A 192 -1.84 -20.40 -27.05
N VAL A 193 -2.68 -20.81 -26.11
CA VAL A 193 -3.23 -19.93 -25.06
C VAL A 193 -2.95 -20.55 -23.70
N PHE A 194 -2.44 -19.74 -22.77
CA PHE A 194 -2.26 -20.17 -21.38
C PHE A 194 -3.61 -20.12 -20.66
N PHE A 195 -4.02 -21.25 -20.08
CA PHE A 195 -5.22 -21.32 -19.24
C PHE A 195 -4.82 -21.22 -17.77
N THR A 196 -5.42 -20.28 -17.04
CA THR A 196 -5.34 -20.30 -15.57
C THR A 196 -6.10 -21.50 -15.01
N ALA A 197 -5.77 -21.91 -13.79
CA ALA A 197 -6.44 -23.04 -13.14
C ALA A 197 -7.96 -22.85 -12.97
N ARG A 198 -8.46 -21.61 -13.00
CA ARG A 198 -9.89 -21.31 -13.01
C ARG A 198 -10.48 -21.48 -14.42
N GLU A 199 -9.87 -20.86 -15.43
CA GLU A 199 -10.33 -20.96 -16.81
C GLU A 199 -10.29 -22.40 -17.34
N PHE A 200 -9.28 -23.18 -16.95
CA PHE A 200 -9.21 -24.61 -17.31
C PHE A 200 -10.38 -25.40 -16.70
N ARG A 201 -10.77 -25.08 -15.45
CA ARG A 201 -11.95 -25.71 -14.80
C ARG A 201 -13.25 -25.27 -15.44
N ASP A 202 -13.39 -24.00 -15.77
CA ASP A 202 -14.59 -23.45 -16.41
C ASP A 202 -14.73 -24.01 -17.84
N PHE A 203 -13.63 -24.06 -18.59
CA PHE A 203 -13.57 -24.69 -19.92
C PHE A 203 -13.93 -26.17 -19.84
N HIS A 204 -13.40 -26.92 -18.87
CA HIS A 204 -13.78 -28.33 -18.68
C HIS A 204 -15.22 -28.52 -18.22
N ALA A 205 -15.78 -27.59 -17.46
CA ALA A 205 -17.20 -27.62 -17.08
C ALA A 205 -18.12 -27.34 -18.29
N GLU A 206 -17.71 -26.46 -19.20
CA GLU A 206 -18.46 -26.12 -20.42
C GLU A 206 -18.30 -27.16 -21.54
N THR A 207 -17.11 -27.75 -21.71
CA THR A 207 -16.82 -28.72 -22.79
C THR A 207 -16.96 -30.18 -22.37
N GLY A 208 -16.71 -30.50 -21.10
CA GLY A 208 -16.87 -31.82 -20.51
C GLY A 208 -18.21 -31.92 -19.80
N GLY A 209 -19.28 -32.14 -20.57
CA GLY A 209 -20.65 -32.22 -20.08
C GLY A 209 -20.79 -33.00 -18.78
N THR A 210 -20.88 -32.27 -17.67
CA THR A 210 -21.37 -32.79 -16.39
C THR A 210 -22.27 -31.72 -15.78
N TYR A 211 -23.48 -31.62 -16.34
CA TYR A 211 -24.56 -30.78 -15.83
C TYR A 211 -25.13 -31.39 -14.55
N GLY A 212 -24.83 -30.79 -13.40
CA GLY A 212 -25.42 -31.14 -12.13
C GLY A 212 -26.71 -30.37 -11.81
N GLY A 213 -27.75 -30.44 -12.66
CA GLY A 213 -29.16 -30.01 -12.42
C GLY A 213 -29.41 -28.53 -12.03
N ILE A 214 -30.61 -27.91 -12.16
CA ILE A 214 -31.85 -28.19 -12.90
C ILE A 214 -32.15 -26.91 -13.69
N GLY A 215 -32.16 -27.01 -15.02
CA GLY A 215 -32.92 -26.12 -15.91
C GLY A 215 -32.12 -25.05 -16.67
N VAL A 216 -31.92 -25.28 -17.97
CA VAL A 216 -32.07 -24.23 -18.99
C VAL A 216 -32.92 -24.84 -20.12
N GLN A 217 -34.11 -24.29 -20.32
CA GLN A 217 -34.97 -24.62 -21.46
C GLN A 217 -34.71 -23.54 -22.51
N VAL A 218 -34.02 -23.91 -23.60
CA VAL A 218 -33.90 -23.06 -24.78
C VAL A 218 -34.99 -23.53 -25.74
N THR A 219 -36.03 -22.72 -25.89
CA THR A 219 -37.01 -22.90 -26.96
C THR A 219 -36.51 -22.16 -28.18
N ASP A 220 -36.15 -22.90 -29.22
CA ASP A 220 -35.82 -22.36 -30.53
C ASP A 220 -37.10 -22.40 -31.38
N GLU A 221 -37.77 -21.26 -31.52
CA GLU A 221 -38.85 -21.10 -32.51
C GLU A 221 -38.48 -20.00 -33.50
N GLY A 222 -37.54 -20.34 -34.39
CA GLY A 222 -37.48 -19.77 -35.72
C GLY A 222 -38.05 -20.74 -36.75
N LYS A 223 -39.30 -20.55 -37.18
CA LYS A 223 -39.80 -21.03 -38.48
C LYS A 223 -40.87 -20.09 -39.07
N PHE A 224 -40.44 -19.45 -40.17
CA PHE A 224 -41.19 -18.85 -41.28
C PHE A 224 -42.22 -17.75 -41.01
#